data_AF-A0A356V394-F1
#
_entry.id   AF-A0A356V394-F1
#
_cell.length_a   1.000
_cell.length_b   1.000
_cell.length_c   1.000
_cell.angle_alpha   90.00
_cell.angle_beta   90.00
_cell.angle_gamma   90.00
#
_symmetry.space_group_name_H-M   'P 1'
#
loop_
_entity.id
_entity.type
_entity.pdbx_description
1 polymer ?
#
loop_
_entity_poly.entity_id
_entity_poly.type
_entity_poly.pdbx_seq_one_letter_code
_entity_poly.pdbx_strand_id
1 'polypeptide(L)' 'MYENANGLRITLFAARIDNSQMAALTFKKNGKINSFYWPYERMRYAIVGQLGRDQLNTLAVQAYQAFS' A
#
# COMPACT_ATOMS: atom_id res chain seq x y z
N MET A 1 -10.42 4.62 -1.40
CA MET A 1 -10.69 3.28 -1.97
C MET A 1 -10.99 3.45 -3.45
N TYR A 2 -10.51 2.54 -4.29
CA TYR A 2 -10.72 2.56 -5.75
C TYR A 2 -11.22 1.19 -6.21
N GLU A 3 -12.11 1.18 -7.19
CA GLU A 3 -12.60 0.00 -7.89
C GLU A 3 -12.49 0.25 -9.40
N ASN A 4 -11.96 -0.72 -10.16
CA ASN A 4 -11.91 -0.62 -11.62
C ASN A 4 -13.16 -1.19 -12.28
N ALA A 5 -13.28 -1.05 -13.61
CA ALA A 5 -14.42 -1.54 -14.39
C ALA A 5 -14.67 -3.07 -14.29
N ASN A 6 -13.67 -3.84 -13.86
CA ASN A 6 -13.77 -5.30 -13.67
C ASN A 6 -14.16 -5.68 -12.22
N GLY A 7 -14.50 -4.71 -11.37
CA GLY A 7 -14.86 -4.93 -9.96
C GLY A 7 -13.66 -5.16 -9.04
N LEU A 8 -12.42 -4.98 -9.52
CA LEU A 8 -11.23 -5.16 -8.71
C LEU A 8 -11.00 -3.93 -7.82
N ARG A 9 -10.86 -4.18 -6.51
CA ARG A 9 -10.75 -3.16 -5.47
C ARG A 9 -9.35 -3.06 -4.89
N ILE A 10 -8.90 -1.83 -4.68
CA ILE A 10 -7.75 -1.48 -3.83
C ILE A 10 -8.15 -0.42 -2.80
N THR A 11 -7.52 -0.47 -1.63
CA THR A 11 -7.64 0.59 -0.62
C THR A 11 -6.26 1.05 -0.21
N LEU A 12 -6.03 2.36 -0.29
CA LEU A 12 -4.90 3.03 0.32
C LEU A 12 -5.34 3.59 1.67
N PHE A 13 -4.66 3.17 2.73
CA PHE A 13 -4.76 3.73 4.06
C PHE A 13 -3.59 4.69 4.30
N ALA A 14 -3.84 5.78 5.01
CA ALA A 14 -2.84 6.69 5.53
C ALA A 14 -3.19 7.00 6.99
N ALA A 15 -2.22 6.84 7.90
CA ALA A 15 -2.39 7.12 9.31
C ALA A 15 -1.18 7.90 9.83
N ARG A 16 -1.41 8.90 10.69
CA ARG A 16 -0.33 9.64 11.35
C ARG A 16 0.39 8.73 12.35
N ILE A 17 1.71 8.84 12.41
CA ILE A 17 2.57 8.16 13.38
C ILE A 17 3.46 9.19 14.08
N ASP A 18 3.73 8.97 15.36
CA ASP A 18 4.52 9.91 16.17
C ASP A 18 6.01 9.86 15.82
N ASN A 19 6.50 8.69 15.41
CA ASN A 19 7.90 8.45 15.08
C ASN A 19 8.04 8.04 13.61
N SER A 20 8.85 8.80 12.87
CA SER A 20 9.26 8.42 11.52
C SER A 20 10.26 7.26 11.58
N GLN A 21 10.11 6.29 10.68
CA GLN A 21 11.07 5.22 10.45
C GLN A 21 11.46 5.24 8.97
N MET A 22 12.67 4.75 8.64
CA MET A 22 13.07 4.62 7.24
C MET A 22 12.05 3.80 6.45
N ALA A 23 11.71 4.29 5.26
CA ALA A 23 10.75 3.65 4.38
C ALA A 23 11.28 2.29 3.91
N ALA A 24 10.63 1.21 4.36
CA ALA A 24 10.81 -0.12 3.80
C ALA A 24 9.45 -0.66 3.37
N LEU A 25 9.29 -0.91 2.07
CA LEU A 25 8.10 -1.54 1.50
C LEU A 25 8.01 -2.97 2.01
N THR A 26 7.07 -3.22 2.91
CA THR A 26 6.90 -4.55 3.51
C THR A 26 5.65 -5.22 2.95
N PHE A 27 5.83 -6.44 2.44
CA PHE A 27 4.74 -7.26 1.92
C PHE A 27 4.12 -8.14 3.02
N LYS A 28 2.80 -8.24 3.05
CA LYS A 28 2.03 -9.20 3.86
C LYS A 28 0.96 -9.85 3.00
N LYS A 29 0.86 -11.17 3.10
CA LYS A 29 -0.20 -11.99 2.50
C LYS A 29 -1.18 -12.43 3.58
N ASN A 30 -2.47 -12.26 3.32
CA ASN A 30 -3.56 -12.74 4.18
C ASN A 30 -4.65 -13.39 3.32
N GLY A 31 -4.55 -14.70 3.10
CA GLY A 31 -5.43 -15.43 2.20
C GLY A 31 -5.35 -14.90 0.77
N LYS A 32 -6.48 -14.43 0.24
CA LYS A 32 -6.59 -13.80 -1.09
C LYS A 32 -6.27 -12.30 -1.08
N ILE A 33 -6.16 -11.69 0.11
CA ILE A 33 -5.86 -10.27 0.28
C ILE A 33 -4.37 -10.12 0.50
N ASN A 34 -3.75 -9.25 -0.29
CA ASN A 34 -2.36 -8.88 -0.13
C ASN A 34 -2.27 -7.42 0.28
N SER A 35 -1.17 -7.07 0.95
CA SER A 35 -0.89 -5.71 1.37
C SER A 35 0.58 -5.36 1.25
N PHE A 36 0.87 -4.13 0.85
CA PHE A 36 2.16 -3.48 1.08
C PHE A 36 1.97 -2.33 2.05
N TYR A 37 2.89 -2.14 2.98
CA TYR A 37 2.87 -1.02 3.90
C TYR A 37 4.27 -0.42 4.05
N TRP A 38 4.32 0.88 4.28
CA TRP A 38 5.56 1.63 4.45
C TRP A 38 5.31 2.88 5.30
N PRO A 39 6.28 3.29 6.15
CA PRO A 39 6.31 4.64 6.68
C PRO A 39 6.83 5.62 5.63
N TYR A 40 6.35 6.86 5.65
CA TYR A 40 6.95 7.99 4.94
C TYR A 40 6.65 9.26 5.73
N GLU A 41 7.71 10.01 6.07
CA GLU A 41 7.68 11.13 7.02
C GLU A 41 6.93 10.80 8.32
N ARG A 42 5.85 11.54 8.66
CA ARG A 42 5.00 11.36 9.85
C ARG A 42 3.74 10.53 9.56
N MET A 43 3.76 9.76 8.48
CA MET A 43 2.65 8.92 8.06
C MET A 43 3.08 7.46 7.91
N ARG A 44 2.14 6.55 8.12
CA ARG A 44 2.21 5.16 7.68
C ARG A 44 1.14 4.92 6.64
N TYR A 45 1.55 4.33 5.53
CA TYR A 45 0.70 3.96 4.42
C TYR A 45 0.54 2.45 4.34
N ALA A 46 -0.62 2.02 3.84
CA ALA A 46 -0.84 0.64 3.43
C ALA A 46 -1.72 0.59 2.19
N ILE A 47 -1.29 -0.12 1.15
CA ILE A 47 -2.13 -0.47 0.01
C ILE A 47 -2.56 -1.93 0.15
N VAL A 48 -3.87 -2.18 0.06
CA VAL A 48 -4.49 -3.48 0.31
C VAL A 48 -5.43 -3.84 -0.84
N GLY A 49 -5.41 -5.08 -1.32
CA GLY A 49 -6.34 -5.54 -2.36
C GLY A 49 -6.22 -7.02 -2.69
N GLN A 50 -7.16 -7.52 -3.50
CA GLN A 50 -7.12 -8.87 -4.07
C GLN A 50 -6.27 -8.89 -5.35
N LEU A 51 -5.02 -8.46 -5.23
CA LEU A 51 -4.06 -8.43 -6.33
C LEU A 51 -2.88 -9.36 -6.05
N GLY A 52 -2.25 -9.88 -7.10
CA GLY A 52 -0.98 -10.59 -6.97
C GLY A 52 0.12 -9.69 -6.38
N ARG A 53 1.17 -10.31 -5.81
CA ARG A 53 2.29 -9.58 -5.19
C ARG A 53 2.89 -8.54 -6.14
N ASP A 54 3.15 -8.92 -7.38
CA ASP A 54 3.86 -8.04 -8.33
C ASP A 54 3.01 -6.85 -8.75
N GLN A 55 1.73 -7.08 -9.05
CA GLN A 55 0.78 -6.01 -9.36
C GLN A 55 0.64 -5.03 -8.19
N LEU A 56 0.50 -5.56 -6.97
CA LEU A 56 0.38 -4.74 -5.78
C LEU A 56 1.68 -4.00 -5.45
N ASN A 57 2.84 -4.61 -5.75
CA ASN A 57 4.15 -3.97 -5.62
C ASN A 57 4.28 -2.77 -6.56
N THR A 58 3.91 -2.92 -7.84
CA THR A 58 3.90 -1.81 -8.81
C THR A 58 3.07 -0.64 -8.30
N LEU A 59 1.87 -0.91 -7.78
CA LEU A 59 1.00 0.14 -7.22
C LEU A 59 1.59 0.76 -5.95
N ALA A 60 2.22 -0.03 -5.08
CA ALA A 60 2.86 0.48 -3.87
C ALA A 60 4.04 1.40 -4.19
N VAL A 61 4.86 1.05 -5.18
CA VAL A 61 5.98 1.88 -5.67
C VAL A 61 5.45 3.18 -6.28
N GLN A 62 4.42 3.11 -7.13
CA GLN A 62 3.79 4.30 -7.72
C GLN A 62 3.21 5.24 -6.65
N ALA A 63 2.51 4.68 -5.65
CA ALA A 63 1.98 5.46 -4.54
C ALA A 63 3.08 6.11 -3.71
N TYR A 64 4.16 5.36 -3.40
CA TYR A 64 5.33 5.90 -2.70
C TYR A 64 5.95 7.07 -3.47
N GLN A 65 6.16 6.92 -4.78
CA GLN A 65 6.71 7.96 -5.65
C GLN A 65 5.82 9.19 -5.75
N ALA A 66 4.49 9.04 -5.72
CA ALA A 66 3.55 10.15 -5.78
C ALA A 66 3.51 11.00 -4.49
N PHE A 67 4.00 10.46 -3.37
CA PHE A 67 4.12 11.18 -2.11
C PHE A 67 5.54 11.68 -1.83
N SER A 68 6.51 11.30 -2.67
CA SER A 68 7.91 11.73 -2.57
C SER A 68 8.14 13.06 -3.26
#